data_AF-A0A522FR49-F1
#
_entry.id   AF-A0A522FR49-F1
#
_cell.length_a   1.000
_cell.length_b   1.000
_cell.length_c   1.000
_cell.angle_alpha   90.00
_cell.angle_beta   90.00
_cell.angle_gamma   90.00
#
_symmetry.space_group_name_H-M   'P 1'
#
loop_
_entity.id
_entity.type
_entity.pdbx_description
1 polymer ?
#
loop_
_entity_poly.entity_id
_entity_poly.type
_entity_poly.pdbx_seq_one_letter_code
_entity_poly.pdbx_strand_id
1 'polypeptide(L)'
;MNWLHYLRIHEDWNPLKPIFENDEYSVFTLMMEMDNFFRRRDAISIKNERGDRLRISNKDGTPANIENIRNRKCSINTSAKTRIIEFMRILSDLTKWEYKNENWSCWDEMKYYQFKKGDFKGDKKTLTIQNFMEFIERKPLSWAMTSGDNIEYTLEEPDKLLK
;
A
#
# COMPACT_ATOMS: atom_id res chain seq x y z
N MET A 1 16.41 -25.99 -10.19
CA MET A 1 17.83 -25.71 -10.49
C MET A 1 18.10 -25.02 -11.83
N ASN A 2 17.22 -25.07 -12.85
CA ASN A 2 17.55 -24.56 -14.19
C ASN A 2 17.74 -23.03 -14.29
N TRP A 3 17.03 -22.26 -13.46
CA TRP A 3 17.08 -20.78 -13.48
C TRP A 3 18.41 -20.20 -12.96
N LEU A 4 19.09 -20.86 -12.02
CA LEU A 4 20.36 -20.38 -11.46
C LEU A 4 21.49 -20.47 -12.50
N HIS A 5 21.51 -21.54 -13.29
CA HIS A 5 22.45 -21.70 -14.39
C HIS A 5 22.15 -20.74 -15.55
N TYR A 6 20.86 -20.54 -15.87
CA TYR A 6 20.42 -19.56 -16.86
C TYR A 6 20.87 -18.12 -16.51
N LEU A 7 20.77 -17.76 -15.23
CA LEU A 7 21.21 -16.46 -14.72
C LEU A 7 22.74 -16.34 -14.55
N ARG A 8 23.50 -17.40 -14.88
CA ARG A 8 24.97 -17.45 -14.81
C ARG A 8 25.53 -17.01 -13.46
N ILE A 9 24.87 -17.45 -12.38
CA ILE A 9 25.16 -16.94 -11.04
C ILE A 9 26.50 -17.45 -10.49
N HIS A 10 27.05 -18.50 -11.10
CA HIS A 10 28.36 -19.07 -10.77
C HIS A 10 29.55 -18.23 -11.31
N GLU A 11 29.30 -17.26 -12.19
CA GLU A 11 30.35 -16.43 -12.80
C GLU A 11 30.86 -15.34 -11.85
N ASP A 12 32.18 -15.14 -11.78
CA ASP A 12 32.81 -14.19 -10.84
C ASP A 12 32.39 -12.72 -11.04
N TRP A 13 32.02 -12.35 -12.26
CA TRP A 13 31.53 -11.00 -12.58
C TRP A 13 30.07 -10.79 -12.19
N ASN A 14 29.33 -11.86 -11.86
CA ASN A 14 27.90 -11.77 -11.62
C ASN A 14 27.63 -11.21 -10.21
N PRO A 15 26.96 -10.05 -10.08
CA PRO A 15 26.71 -9.43 -8.78
C PRO A 15 25.79 -10.28 -7.89
N LEU A 16 25.09 -11.28 -8.45
CA LEU A 16 24.26 -12.22 -7.69
C LEU A 16 25.09 -13.38 -7.09
N LYS A 17 26.32 -13.64 -7.57
CA LYS A 17 27.17 -14.72 -7.07
C LYS A 17 27.36 -14.68 -5.54
N PRO A 18 27.72 -13.54 -4.92
CA PRO A 18 27.90 -13.47 -3.47
C PRO A 18 26.62 -13.67 -2.65
N ILE A 19 25.44 -13.58 -3.29
CA ILE A 19 24.13 -13.74 -2.64
C ILE A 19 23.68 -15.20 -2.70
N PHE A 20 23.89 -15.88 -3.83
CA PHE A 20 23.42 -17.25 -4.04
C PHE A 20 24.47 -18.32 -3.74
N GLU A 21 25.76 -17.98 -3.83
CA GLU A 21 26.88 -18.87 -3.47
C GLU A 21 27.57 -18.44 -2.17
N ASN A 22 26.82 -17.83 -1.25
CA ASN A 22 27.33 -17.54 0.09
C ASN A 22 27.45 -18.82 0.91
N ASP A 23 28.64 -19.08 1.48
CA ASP A 23 28.92 -20.24 2.33
C ASP A 23 28.08 -20.25 3.62
N GLU A 24 27.63 -19.08 4.10
CA GLU A 24 26.81 -18.95 5.32
C GLU A 24 25.32 -19.21 5.08
N TYR A 25 24.81 -18.90 3.88
CA TYR A 25 23.40 -19.02 3.54
C TYR A 25 23.21 -19.64 2.16
N SER A 26 22.94 -20.95 2.13
CA SER A 26 22.58 -21.63 0.89
C SER A 26 21.29 -21.04 0.28
N VAL A 27 21.14 -21.09 -1.04
CA VAL A 27 19.89 -20.73 -1.74
C VAL A 27 18.68 -21.44 -1.13
N PHE A 28 18.86 -22.70 -0.71
CA PHE A 28 17.85 -23.47 -0.03
C PHE A 28 17.43 -22.83 1.31
N THR A 29 18.40 -22.43 2.13
CA THR A 29 18.16 -21.71 3.39
C THR A 29 17.42 -20.40 3.13
N LEU A 30 17.82 -19.63 2.11
CA LEU A 30 17.14 -18.39 1.75
C LEU A 30 15.68 -18.63 1.32
N MET A 31 15.42 -19.67 0.51
CA MET A 31 14.06 -20.04 0.12
C MET A 31 13.21 -20.47 1.31
N MET A 32 13.79 -21.19 2.27
CA MET A 32 13.10 -21.58 3.51
C MET A 32 12.75 -20.37 4.39
N GLU A 33 13.67 -19.41 4.53
CA GLU A 33 13.40 -18.18 5.28
C GLU A 33 12.36 -17.30 4.58
N MET A 34 12.38 -17.23 3.25
CA MET A 34 11.34 -16.54 2.48
C MET A 34 9.97 -17.20 2.65
N ASP A 35 9.88 -18.54 2.61
CA ASP A 35 8.63 -19.27 2.86
C ASP A 35 8.12 -19.01 4.28
N ASN A 36 9.01 -19.06 5.28
CA ASN A 36 8.68 -18.73 6.67
C ASN A 36 8.14 -17.29 6.81
N PHE A 37 8.85 -16.31 6.23
CA PHE A 37 8.40 -14.92 6.21
C PHE A 37 7.01 -14.78 5.59
N PHE A 38 6.77 -15.38 4.42
CA PHE A 38 5.48 -15.29 3.75
C PHE A 38 4.36 -15.94 4.56
N ARG A 39 4.60 -17.10 5.19
CA ARG A 39 3.61 -17.73 6.09
C ARG A 39 3.28 -16.85 7.29
N ARG A 40 4.28 -16.25 7.94
CA ARG A 40 4.08 -15.35 9.08
C ARG A 40 3.29 -14.10 8.68
N ARG A 41 3.62 -13.49 7.54
CA ARG A 41 2.85 -12.36 6.95
C ARG A 41 1.42 -12.78 6.60
N ASP A 42 1.23 -13.95 6.03
CA ASP A 42 -0.08 -14.41 5.57
C ASP A 42 -0.98 -14.78 6.75
N ALA A 43 -0.42 -15.26 7.86
CA ALA A 43 -1.14 -15.52 9.11
C ALA A 43 -1.80 -14.26 9.72
N ILE A 44 -1.24 -13.08 9.47
CA ILE A 44 -1.81 -11.80 9.89
C ILE A 44 -2.62 -11.11 8.79
N SER A 45 -2.87 -11.77 7.66
CA SER A 45 -3.71 -11.21 6.59
C SER A 45 -5.20 -11.35 6.91
N ILE A 46 -6.02 -10.44 6.38
CA ILE A 46 -7.48 -10.52 6.46
C ILE A 46 -8.08 -10.45 5.05
N LYS A 47 -9.39 -10.69 4.94
CA LYS A 47 -10.09 -10.59 3.66
C LYS A 47 -9.86 -9.20 3.04
N ASN A 48 -9.32 -9.17 1.82
CA ASN A 48 -9.01 -7.96 1.05
C ASN A 48 -7.84 -7.09 1.59
N GLU A 49 -7.03 -7.59 2.52
CA GLU A 49 -5.85 -6.88 3.03
C GLU A 49 -4.73 -7.88 3.38
N ARG A 50 -3.60 -7.76 2.68
CA ARG A 50 -2.39 -8.56 2.95
C ARG A 50 -1.73 -8.04 4.22
N GLY A 51 -1.13 -8.94 5.00
CA GLY A 51 -0.61 -8.67 6.35
C GLY A 51 0.49 -7.61 6.47
N ASP A 52 1.12 -7.24 5.35
CA ASP A 52 2.11 -6.17 5.25
C ASP A 52 1.50 -4.81 4.84
N ARG A 53 0.17 -4.69 4.81
CA ARG A 53 -0.55 -3.48 4.36
C ARG A 53 -1.55 -3.01 5.40
N LEU A 54 -1.64 -1.69 5.56
CA LEU A 54 -2.73 -1.03 6.26
C LEU A 54 -3.67 -0.39 5.24
N ARG A 55 -4.86 -0.95 5.02
CA ARG A 55 -5.86 -0.34 4.14
C ARG A 55 -6.62 0.74 4.91
N ILE A 56 -6.53 1.99 4.46
CA ILE A 56 -7.21 3.14 5.09
C ILE A 56 -8.49 3.58 4.36
N SER A 57 -8.67 3.14 3.11
CA SER A 57 -9.86 3.45 2.29
C SER A 57 -10.26 2.27 1.39
N ASN A 58 -11.55 2.16 1.10
CA ASN A 58 -12.11 1.25 0.11
C ASN A 58 -12.06 1.88 -1.30
N LYS A 59 -12.42 1.08 -2.32
CA LYS A 59 -12.42 1.53 -3.73
C LYS A 59 -13.38 2.70 -4.00
N ASP A 60 -14.45 2.80 -3.23
CA ASP A 60 -15.46 3.87 -3.29
C ASP A 60 -15.07 5.11 -2.47
N GLY A 61 -13.88 5.12 -1.86
CA GLY A 61 -13.42 6.21 -1.00
C GLY A 61 -13.97 6.16 0.43
N THR A 62 -14.78 5.15 0.79
CA THR A 62 -15.22 4.99 2.18
C THR A 62 -14.08 4.54 3.08
N PRO A 63 -14.07 4.91 4.38
CA PRO A 63 -13.01 4.51 5.30
C PRO A 63 -12.86 2.99 5.43
N ALA A 64 -11.61 2.51 5.55
CA ALA A 64 -11.30 1.14 5.93
C ALA A 64 -10.33 1.16 7.12
N ASN A 65 -10.54 0.31 8.12
CA ASN A 65 -9.75 0.30 9.37
C ASN A 65 -9.63 1.65 10.10
N ILE A 66 -10.55 2.58 9.85
CA ILE A 66 -10.63 3.88 10.52
C ILE A 66 -11.90 3.90 11.36
N GLU A 67 -11.81 4.38 12.59
CA GLU A 67 -12.91 4.55 13.53
C GLU A 67 -12.89 5.93 14.19
N ASN A 68 -13.94 6.22 14.98
CA ASN A 68 -14.08 7.45 15.76
C ASN A 68 -13.95 8.74 14.95
N ILE A 69 -14.45 8.75 13.71
CA ILE A 69 -14.43 9.94 12.84
C ILE A 69 -15.32 11.01 13.46
N ARG A 70 -14.72 12.00 14.13
CA ARG A 70 -15.41 13.12 14.78
C ARG A 70 -14.51 14.35 14.73
N ASN A 71 -15.08 15.53 14.48
CA ASN A 71 -14.34 16.80 14.46
C ASN A 71 -13.08 16.76 13.57
N ARG A 72 -13.15 16.11 12.39
CA ARG A 72 -12.01 15.89 11.48
C ARG A 72 -10.83 15.13 12.10
N LYS A 73 -11.10 14.35 13.14
CA LYS A 73 -10.13 13.43 13.74
C LYS A 73 -10.61 12.01 13.59
N CYS A 74 -9.67 11.08 13.53
CA CYS A 74 -9.95 9.65 13.50
C CYS A 74 -8.85 8.84 14.19
N SER A 75 -9.16 7.57 14.43
CA SER A 75 -8.21 6.56 14.92
C SER A 75 -8.15 5.38 13.96
N ILE A 76 -7.01 4.70 13.90
CA ILE A 76 -6.91 3.37 13.29
C ILE A 76 -7.56 2.38 14.25
N ASN A 77 -8.41 1.50 13.71
CA ASN A 77 -9.06 0.50 14.53
C ASN A 77 -8.04 -0.41 15.24
N THR A 78 -8.42 -0.87 16.43
CA THR A 78 -7.51 -1.66 17.27
C THR A 78 -7.02 -2.93 16.56
N SER A 79 -7.87 -3.59 15.77
CA SER A 79 -7.47 -4.81 15.08
C SER A 79 -6.39 -4.57 14.01
N ALA A 80 -6.47 -3.49 13.23
CA ALA A 80 -5.46 -3.18 12.22
C ALA A 80 -4.16 -2.70 12.84
N LYS A 81 -4.25 -1.88 13.90
CA LYS A 81 -3.08 -1.51 14.69
C LYS A 81 -2.31 -2.76 15.16
N THR A 82 -3.00 -3.73 15.75
CA THR A 82 -2.37 -4.98 16.20
C THR A 82 -1.72 -5.75 15.05
N ARG A 83 -2.36 -5.85 13.88
CA ARG A 83 -1.76 -6.51 12.70
C ARG A 83 -0.48 -5.83 12.24
N ILE A 84 -0.47 -4.51 12.16
CA ILE A 84 0.72 -3.77 11.72
C ILE A 84 1.85 -3.88 12.74
N ILE A 85 1.55 -3.78 14.04
CA ILE A 85 2.55 -4.01 15.09
C ILE A 85 3.13 -5.43 14.97
N GLU A 86 2.31 -6.43 14.72
CA GLU A 86 2.79 -7.80 14.53
C GLU A 86 3.65 -7.97 13.28
N PHE A 87 3.29 -7.29 12.17
CA PHE A 87 4.14 -7.25 10.99
C PHE A 87 5.51 -6.61 11.28
N MET A 88 5.54 -5.52 12.03
CA MET A 88 6.79 -4.86 12.43
C MET A 88 7.65 -5.76 13.33
N ARG A 89 7.02 -6.58 14.20
CA ARG A 89 7.72 -7.61 14.99
C ARG A 89 8.29 -8.71 14.12
N ILE A 90 7.54 -9.20 13.12
CA ILE A 90 8.05 -10.17 12.15
C ILE A 90 9.32 -9.64 11.46
N LEU A 91 9.31 -8.38 11.02
CA LEU A 91 10.49 -7.74 10.45
C LEU A 91 11.63 -7.63 11.47
N SER A 92 11.34 -7.16 12.68
CA SER A 92 12.30 -7.04 13.78
C SER A 92 13.02 -8.36 14.06
N ASP A 93 12.30 -9.47 14.12
CA ASP A 93 12.85 -10.79 14.39
C ASP A 93 13.82 -11.27 13.31
N LEU A 94 13.47 -11.01 12.04
CA LEU A 94 14.18 -11.47 10.86
C LEU A 94 15.39 -10.58 10.53
N THR A 95 15.27 -9.27 10.69
CA THR A 95 16.34 -8.31 10.35
C THR A 95 17.22 -7.93 11.53
N LYS A 96 16.84 -8.33 12.76
CA LYS A 96 17.43 -7.87 14.02
C LYS A 96 17.30 -6.36 14.26
N TRP A 97 16.44 -5.68 13.50
CA TRP A 97 16.12 -4.29 13.76
C TRP A 97 15.29 -4.19 15.03
N GLU A 98 15.60 -3.23 15.89
CA GLU A 98 14.80 -2.97 17.09
C GLU A 98 13.51 -2.22 16.71
N TYR A 99 12.36 -2.85 16.89
CA TYR A 99 11.08 -2.15 16.76
C TYR A 99 10.80 -1.30 18.01
N LYS A 100 10.82 0.03 17.84
CA LYS A 100 10.52 1.02 18.90
C LYS A 100 9.07 1.49 18.80
N ASN A 101 8.19 0.88 19.59
CA ASN A 101 6.75 1.14 19.54
C ASN A 101 6.39 2.61 19.85
N GLU A 102 7.13 3.25 20.74
CA GLU A 102 6.98 4.64 21.15
C GLU A 102 7.20 5.65 20.01
N ASN A 103 7.94 5.27 18.96
CA ASN A 103 8.15 6.11 17.79
C ASN A 103 6.95 6.11 16.83
N TRP A 104 5.99 5.21 17.03
CA TRP A 104 4.77 5.10 16.23
C TRP A 104 3.60 5.76 16.97
N SER A 105 3.55 7.09 16.93
CA SER A 105 2.52 7.90 17.59
C SER A 105 1.24 8.10 16.77
N CYS A 106 1.19 7.61 15.52
CA CYS A 106 0.11 7.86 14.56
C CYS A 106 -0.99 6.78 14.56
N TRP A 107 -1.59 6.51 15.72
CA TRP A 107 -2.71 5.55 15.83
C TRP A 107 -4.04 6.24 16.12
N ASP A 108 -3.99 7.39 16.79
CA ASP A 108 -5.15 8.06 17.36
C ASP A 108 -5.08 9.56 17.08
N GLU A 109 -6.23 10.23 17.14
CA GLU A 109 -6.36 11.69 16.99
C GLU A 109 -5.76 12.25 15.67
N MET A 110 -5.66 11.43 14.63
CA MET A 110 -5.12 11.82 13.34
C MET A 110 -6.10 12.70 12.59
N LYS A 111 -5.60 13.67 11.81
CA LYS A 111 -6.46 14.48 10.94
C LYS A 111 -7.06 13.60 9.84
N TYR A 112 -8.39 13.65 9.72
CA TYR A 112 -9.15 12.92 8.73
C TYR A 112 -9.46 13.83 7.54
N TYR A 113 -9.08 13.37 6.34
CA TYR A 113 -9.40 14.00 5.05
C TYR A 113 -10.02 12.95 4.15
N GLN A 114 -11.11 13.29 3.48
CA GLN A 114 -11.78 12.42 2.52
C GLN A 114 -12.00 13.16 1.21
N PHE A 115 -11.69 12.50 0.10
CA PHE A 115 -11.84 13.08 -1.24
C PHE A 115 -12.74 12.17 -2.08
N LYS A 116 -13.42 12.74 -3.07
CA LYS A 116 -14.23 11.96 -4.01
C LYS A 116 -13.39 11.61 -5.22
N LYS A 117 -13.15 10.32 -5.38
CA LYS A 117 -12.67 9.77 -6.64
C LYS A 117 -13.83 9.67 -7.63
N GLY A 118 -13.57 9.94 -8.90
CA GLY A 118 -14.50 9.72 -9.99
C GLY A 118 -13.76 9.41 -11.29
N ASP A 119 -14.51 9.01 -12.30
CA ASP A 119 -13.99 8.78 -13.64
C ASP A 119 -15.06 9.05 -14.69
N PHE A 120 -14.64 9.35 -15.91
CA PHE A 120 -15.55 9.69 -17.01
C PHE A 120 -16.48 8.53 -17.36
N LYS A 121 -15.96 7.28 -17.38
CA LYS A 121 -16.79 6.09 -17.65
C LYS A 121 -17.88 5.90 -16.59
N GLY A 122 -17.52 6.02 -15.31
CA GLY A 122 -18.44 5.97 -14.18
C GLY A 122 -19.50 7.06 -14.22
N ASP A 123 -19.12 8.26 -14.66
CA ASP A 123 -20.02 9.40 -14.88
C ASP A 123 -20.84 9.31 -16.17
N LYS A 124 -20.67 8.26 -16.98
CA LYS A 124 -21.27 8.12 -18.32
C LYS A 124 -20.93 9.29 -19.26
N LYS A 125 -19.75 9.90 -19.08
CA LYS A 125 -19.21 10.95 -19.95
C LYS A 125 -18.24 10.36 -20.97
N THR A 126 -18.28 10.88 -22.18
CA THR A 126 -17.28 10.62 -23.23
C THR A 126 -16.25 11.74 -23.26
N LEU A 127 -15.04 11.45 -23.76
CA LEU A 127 -13.98 12.46 -23.89
C LEU A 127 -14.26 13.38 -25.09
N THR A 128 -15.15 14.34 -24.90
CA THR A 128 -15.38 15.46 -25.84
C THR A 128 -14.79 16.74 -25.27
N ILE A 129 -14.49 17.72 -26.13
CA ILE A 129 -13.98 19.04 -25.69
C ILE A 129 -14.96 19.67 -24.68
N GLN A 130 -16.27 19.57 -24.91
CA GLN A 130 -17.27 20.11 -24.01
C GLN A 130 -17.25 19.42 -22.63
N ASN A 131 -17.27 18.09 -22.58
CA ASN A 131 -17.20 17.35 -21.31
C ASN A 131 -15.89 17.61 -20.56
N PHE A 132 -14.80 17.79 -21.29
CA PHE A 132 -13.50 18.13 -20.71
C PHE A 132 -13.49 19.54 -20.10
N MET A 133 -14.04 20.53 -20.80
CA MET A 133 -14.14 21.89 -20.28
C MET A 133 -15.02 21.95 -19.01
N GLU A 134 -16.19 21.31 -19.04
CA GLU A 134 -17.05 21.17 -17.84
C GLU A 134 -16.32 20.48 -16.68
N PHE A 135 -15.47 19.51 -16.99
CA PHE A 135 -14.68 18.81 -15.98
C PHE A 135 -13.62 19.71 -15.34
N ILE A 136 -12.90 20.48 -16.14
CA ILE A 136 -11.89 21.44 -15.63
C ILE A 136 -12.56 22.53 -14.77
N GLU A 137 -13.76 22.97 -15.12
CA GLU A 137 -14.55 23.91 -14.31
C GLU A 137 -14.87 23.39 -12.90
N ARG A 138 -14.93 22.06 -12.71
CA ARG A 138 -15.10 21.44 -11.37
C ARG A 138 -13.84 21.56 -10.50
N LYS A 139 -12.73 22.09 -11.02
CA LYS A 139 -11.44 22.28 -10.31
C LYS A 139 -10.97 20.99 -9.62
N PRO A 140 -10.69 19.92 -10.39
CA PRO A 140 -10.17 18.69 -9.81
C PRO A 140 -8.82 18.93 -9.11
N LEU A 141 -8.60 18.26 -7.98
CA LEU A 141 -7.31 18.27 -7.29
C LEU A 141 -6.23 17.57 -8.09
N SER A 142 -6.62 16.46 -8.71
CA SER A 142 -5.77 15.64 -9.55
C SER A 142 -6.61 14.91 -10.58
N TRP A 143 -6.02 14.62 -11.73
CA TRP A 143 -6.62 13.79 -12.76
C TRP A 143 -5.56 13.22 -13.71
N ALA A 144 -5.91 12.11 -14.34
CA ALA A 144 -5.07 11.44 -15.33
C ALA A 144 -5.96 10.78 -16.39
N MET A 145 -5.52 10.83 -17.66
CA MET A 145 -6.09 9.98 -18.71
C MET A 145 -5.59 8.54 -18.50
N THR A 146 -6.49 7.61 -18.22
CA THR A 146 -6.14 6.19 -17.97
C THR A 146 -6.43 5.28 -19.16
N SER A 147 -7.22 5.74 -20.11
CA SER A 147 -7.39 5.17 -21.45
C SER A 147 -7.75 6.26 -22.45
N GLY A 148 -7.78 5.94 -23.75
CA GLY A 148 -8.10 6.92 -24.80
C GLY A 148 -9.48 7.59 -24.66
N ASP A 149 -10.36 7.02 -23.84
CA ASP A 149 -11.73 7.46 -23.60
C ASP A 149 -12.05 7.75 -22.12
N ASN A 150 -11.07 7.66 -21.22
CA ASN A 150 -11.33 7.79 -19.77
C ASN A 150 -10.35 8.71 -19.06
N ILE A 151 -10.90 9.60 -18.23
CA ILE A 151 -10.15 10.39 -17.26
C ILE A 151 -10.59 9.93 -15.88
N GLU A 152 -9.63 9.48 -15.07
CA GLU A 152 -9.80 9.33 -13.62
C GLU A 152 -9.42 10.62 -12.93
N TYR A 153 -10.18 11.02 -11.92
CA TYR A 153 -10.00 12.29 -11.25
C TYR A 153 -10.36 12.23 -9.77
N THR A 154 -9.85 13.21 -9.02
CA THR A 154 -10.12 13.42 -7.60
C THR A 154 -10.67 14.82 -7.39
N LEU A 155 -11.80 14.90 -6.69
CA LEU A 155 -12.43 16.16 -6.29
C LEU A 155 -12.27 16.37 -4.79
N GLU A 156 -12.23 17.65 -4.43
CA GLU A 156 -12.06 18.10 -3.06
C GLU A 156 -13.24 17.72 -2.16
N GLU A 157 -14.46 17.56 -2.66
CA GLU A 157 -15.58 17.10 -1.83
C GLU A 157 -15.47 15.58 -1.61
N PRO A 158 -15.63 15.00 -0.40
CA PRO A 158 -16.04 15.65 0.84
C PRO A 158 -14.87 15.91 1.82
N ASP A 159 -13.91 16.78 1.52
CA ASP A 159 -13.47 17.84 2.47
C ASP A 159 -12.59 18.92 1.81
N LYS A 160 -13.04 20.19 1.93
CA LYS A 160 -12.30 21.40 1.49
C LYS A 160 -11.28 21.81 2.56
N LEU A 161 -10.00 21.54 2.27
CA LEU A 161 -8.80 21.98 2.98
C LEU A 161 -8.91 23.46 3.43
N LEU A 162 -8.85 23.63 4.75
CA LEU A 162 -8.56 24.87 5.51
C LEU A 162 -9.54 26.05 5.36
N LYS A 163 -10.42 26.22 6.36
CA LYS A 163 -10.62 27.53 6.97
C LYS A 163 -9.80 27.58 8.25
#